data_AF-A0A9E5IEY2-F1
#
_entry.id   AF-A0A9E5IEY2-F1
#
_cell.length_a   1.000
_cell.length_b   1.000
_cell.length_c   1.000
_cell.angle_alpha   90.00
_cell.angle_beta   90.00
_cell.angle_gamma   90.00
#
_symmetry.space_group_name_H-M   'P 1'
#
loop_
_entity.id
_entity.type
_entity.pdbx_description
1 polymer ?
#
loop_
_entity_poly.entity_id
_entity_poly.type
_entity_poly.pdbx_seq_one_letter_code
_entity_poly.pdbx_strand_id
1 'polypeptide(L)'
;TGFATEIEGTSPVNRSNASENCETSSIGRCLANLGFAAKGKRPSREEMSKAARGANQRKPLAKSDWEELLKRLNACSNAHQLKAWSAFAASFAMPEEKRVELLSAFNAHKASIARKADVA
;
A
#
# COMPACT_ATOMS: atom_id res chain seq x y z
N THR A 1 17.06 -3.09 20.85
CA THR A 1 16.56 -2.32 22.00
C THR A 1 15.03 -2.36 21.99
N GLY A 2 14.39 -2.28 23.17
CA GLY A 2 12.95 -2.50 23.37
C GLY A 2 12.10 -1.24 23.56
N PHE A 3 12.69 -0.05 23.45
CA PHE A 3 11.99 1.21 23.70
C PHE A 3 10.88 1.47 22.66
N ALA A 4 9.71 1.87 23.15
CA ALA A 4 8.64 2.45 22.35
C ALA A 4 8.37 3.90 22.79
N THR A 5 7.75 4.67 21.91
CA THR A 5 7.33 6.04 22.17
C THR A 5 6.06 6.26 21.37
N GLU A 6 5.00 6.68 22.06
CA GLU A 6 3.75 7.10 21.45
C GLU A 6 3.56 8.59 21.71
N ILE A 7 3.03 9.32 20.73
CA ILE A 7 2.77 10.76 20.83
C ILE A 7 1.27 10.96 20.96
N GLU A 8 0.83 11.66 22.00
CA GLU A 8 -0.58 11.94 22.26
C GLU A 8 -1.26 12.64 21.07
N GLY A 9 -2.46 12.17 20.72
CA GLY A 9 -3.27 12.75 19.65
C GLY A 9 -2.84 12.41 18.21
N THR A 10 -1.76 11.64 18.00
CA THR A 10 -1.34 11.22 16.64
C THR A 10 -2.33 10.30 15.94
N SER A 11 -3.13 9.56 16.71
CA SER A 11 -4.20 8.73 16.21
C SER A 11 -5.41 8.87 17.13
N PRO A 12 -6.63 8.51 16.65
CA PRO A 12 -7.81 8.49 17.51
C PRO A 12 -7.61 7.66 18.78
N VAL A 13 -6.82 6.58 18.71
CA VAL A 13 -6.50 5.70 19.85
C VAL A 13 -5.47 6.37 20.77
N ASN A 14 -4.41 6.98 20.21
CA ASN A 14 -3.39 7.68 21.00
C ASN A 14 -3.89 9.00 21.60
N ARG A 15 -5.13 9.44 21.31
CA ARG A 15 -5.73 10.60 22.00
C ARG A 15 -6.06 10.28 23.46
N SER A 16 -6.46 9.05 23.75
CA SER A 16 -6.90 8.63 25.09
C SER A 16 -6.02 7.55 25.70
N ASN A 17 -5.22 6.83 24.89
CA ASN A 17 -4.52 5.62 25.32
C ASN A 17 -3.05 5.59 24.86
N ALA A 18 -2.38 6.74 24.76
CA ALA A 18 -0.99 6.80 24.31
C ALA A 18 -0.04 6.03 25.24
N SER A 19 -0.23 6.10 26.55
CA SER A 19 0.65 5.46 27.54
C SER A 19 0.51 3.94 27.52
N GLU A 20 -0.71 3.42 27.44
CA GLU A 20 -1.01 2.00 27.36
C GLU A 20 -0.53 1.41 26.03
N ASN A 21 -0.70 2.15 24.94
CA ASN A 21 -0.13 1.78 23.65
C ASN A 21 1.41 1.75 23.69
N CYS A 22 2.03 2.68 24.42
CA CYS A 22 3.49 2.71 24.58
C CYS A 22 4.00 1.50 25.37
N GLU A 23 3.30 1.10 26.43
CA GLU A 23 3.62 -0.08 27.24
C GLU A 23 3.51 -1.36 26.41
N THR A 24 2.38 -1.56 25.74
CA THR A 24 2.14 -2.75 24.89
C THR A 24 3.14 -2.83 23.73
N SER A 25 3.45 -1.69 23.09
CA SER A 25 4.51 -1.58 22.07
C SER A 25 5.88 -1.97 22.62
N SER A 26 6.23 -1.54 23.84
CA SER A 26 7.51 -1.86 24.48
C SER A 26 7.64 -3.37 24.77
N ILE A 27 6.57 -3.98 25.27
CA ILE A 27 6.49 -5.44 25.48
C ILE A 27 6.66 -6.18 24.16
N GLY A 28 5.95 -5.76 23.10
CA GLY A 28 6.07 -6.37 21.78
C GLY A 28 7.48 -6.29 21.19
N ARG A 29 8.17 -5.15 21.37
CA ARG A 29 9.57 -4.98 20.94
C ARG A 29 10.52 -5.85 21.75
N CYS A 30 10.30 -5.99 23.05
CA CYS A 30 11.05 -6.87 23.95
C CYS A 30 10.92 -8.34 23.51
N LEU A 31 9.70 -8.84 23.36
CA LEU A 31 9.43 -10.21 22.92
C LEU A 31 10.06 -10.51 21.55
N ALA A 32 9.93 -9.59 20.60
CA ALA A 32 10.55 -9.76 19.29
C ALA A 32 12.09 -9.64 19.32
N ASN A 33 12.69 -8.94 20.29
CA ASN A 33 14.14 -8.97 20.53
C ASN A 33 14.59 -10.33 21.06
N LEU A 34 13.74 -11.00 21.86
CA LEU A 34 13.98 -12.33 22.41
C LEU A 34 13.66 -13.47 21.42
N GLY A 35 13.24 -13.13 20.19
CA GLY A 35 12.90 -14.12 19.15
C GLY A 35 11.44 -14.61 19.17
N PHE A 36 10.61 -14.09 20.08
CA PHE A 36 9.18 -14.40 20.17
C PHE A 36 8.33 -13.48 19.27
N ALA A 37 8.64 -13.45 17.98
CA ALA A 37 7.85 -12.70 17.00
C ALA A 37 6.70 -13.56 16.47
N ALA A 38 5.45 -13.08 16.62
CA ALA A 38 4.26 -13.79 16.15
C ALA A 38 4.25 -14.04 14.63
N LYS A 39 5.00 -13.25 13.85
CA LYS A 39 5.02 -13.29 12.39
C LYS A 39 6.42 -13.51 11.84
N GLY A 40 7.01 -14.65 12.20
CA GLY A 40 8.31 -15.10 11.68
C GLY A 40 9.50 -14.30 12.19
N LYS A 41 10.70 -14.66 11.70
CA LYS A 41 11.94 -13.97 12.07
C LYS A 41 11.91 -12.53 11.54
N ARG A 42 12.47 -11.60 12.32
CA ARG A 42 12.71 -10.25 11.83
C ARG A 42 13.56 -10.32 10.55
N PRO A 43 13.18 -9.60 9.48
CA PRO A 43 13.94 -9.63 8.23
C PRO A 43 15.40 -9.22 8.44
N SER A 44 16.31 -9.84 7.69
CA SER A 44 17.71 -9.46 7.71
C SER A 44 17.91 -8.03 7.18
N ARG A 45 19.08 -7.46 7.42
CA ARG A 45 19.42 -6.14 6.88
C ARG A 45 19.42 -6.16 5.34
N GLU A 46 19.85 -7.26 4.71
CA GLU A 46 19.77 -7.42 3.26
C GLU A 46 18.33 -7.48 2.76
N GLU A 47 17.45 -8.21 3.45
CA GLU A 47 16.03 -8.32 3.11
C GLU A 47 15.31 -6.96 3.23
N MET A 48 15.60 -6.19 4.29
CA MET A 48 15.08 -4.83 4.43
C MET A 48 15.63 -3.88 3.35
N SER A 49 16.91 -3.99 3.00
CA SER A 49 17.53 -3.20 1.93
C SER A 49 16.88 -3.49 0.58
N LYS A 50 16.54 -4.76 0.30
CA LYS A 50 15.82 -5.15 -0.92
C LYS A 50 14.42 -4.54 -0.98
N ALA A 51 13.69 -4.54 0.14
CA ALA A 51 12.38 -3.90 0.23
C ALA A 51 12.44 -2.39 -0.01
N ALA A 52 13.42 -1.70 0.59
CA ALA A 52 13.62 -0.27 0.41
C ALA A 52 13.99 0.10 -1.05
N ARG A 53 14.79 -0.74 -1.73
CA ARG A 53 15.14 -0.53 -3.14
C ARG A 53 13.92 -0.59 -4.07
N GLY A 54 12.95 -1.46 -3.79
CA GLY A 54 11.71 -1.57 -4.56
C GLY A 54 10.82 -0.32 -4.48
N ALA A 55 10.89 0.43 -3.37
CA ALA A 55 10.08 1.63 -3.19
C ALA A 55 10.53 2.83 -4.03
N ASN A 56 11.79 2.85 -4.48
CA ASN A 56 12.43 4.03 -5.10
C ASN A 56 12.64 3.91 -6.63
N GLN A 57 12.06 2.90 -7.29
CA GLN A 57 12.19 2.69 -8.73
C GLN A 57 10.90 2.98 -9.51
N ARG A 58 10.13 3.98 -9.07
CA ARG A 58 8.95 4.38 -9.83
C ARG A 58 9.35 5.17 -11.07
N LYS A 59 8.95 4.71 -12.26
CA LYS A 59 9.27 5.37 -13.54
C LYS A 59 8.52 6.71 -13.62
N PRO A 60 9.16 7.84 -13.99
CA PRO A 60 8.43 9.09 -14.21
C PRO A 60 7.39 8.92 -15.31
N LEU A 61 6.19 9.46 -15.08
CA LEU A 61 5.07 9.32 -16.01
C LEU A 61 5.22 10.29 -17.19
N ALA A 62 5.42 9.76 -18.40
CA ALA A 62 5.34 10.53 -19.65
C ALA A 62 3.89 10.66 -20.14
N LYS A 63 3.62 11.64 -21.02
CA LYS A 63 2.28 11.84 -21.60
C LYS A 63 1.79 10.62 -22.40
N SER A 64 2.67 9.97 -23.15
CA SER A 64 2.37 8.73 -23.87
C SER A 64 2.07 7.54 -22.95
N ASP A 65 2.75 7.47 -21.79
CA ASP A 65 2.50 6.43 -20.79
C ASP A 65 1.10 6.59 -20.16
N TRP A 66 0.64 7.83 -19.98
CA TRP A 66 -0.71 8.13 -19.47
C TRP A 66 -1.82 7.66 -20.41
N GLU A 67 -1.69 7.93 -21.70
CA GLU A 67 -2.66 7.48 -22.71
C GLU A 67 -2.73 5.95 -22.78
N GLU A 68 -1.57 5.28 -22.69
CA GLU A 68 -1.49 3.82 -22.65
C GLU A 68 -2.14 3.24 -21.37
N LEU A 69 -1.96 3.89 -20.22
CA LEU A 69 -2.61 3.48 -18.97
C LEU A 69 -4.13 3.51 -19.08
N LEU A 70 -4.69 4.57 -19.65
CA LEU A 70 -6.14 4.70 -19.86
C LEU A 70 -6.66 3.68 -20.88
N LYS A 71 -5.92 3.47 -21.98
CA LYS A 71 -6.26 2.46 -22.99
C LYS A 71 -6.31 1.05 -22.38
N ARG A 72 -5.30 0.68 -21.58
CA ARG A 72 -5.26 -0.61 -20.89
C ARG A 72 -6.34 -0.75 -19.83
N LEU A 73 -6.64 0.33 -19.10
CA LEU A 73 -7.73 0.33 -18.13
C LEU A 73 -9.04 -0.04 -18.81
N ASN A 74 -9.35 0.63 -19.92
CA ASN A 74 -10.58 0.39 -20.68
C ASN A 74 -10.65 -1.02 -21.27
N ALA A 75 -9.52 -1.62 -21.64
CA ALA A 75 -9.44 -2.98 -22.16
C ALA A 75 -9.63 -4.09 -21.09
N CYS A 76 -9.58 -3.76 -19.80
CA CYS A 76 -9.78 -4.74 -18.73
C CYS A 76 -11.25 -5.20 -18.68
N SER A 77 -11.49 -6.51 -18.79
CA SER A 77 -12.83 -7.11 -18.79
C SER A 77 -13.16 -7.89 -17.52
N ASN A 78 -12.16 -8.23 -16.70
CA ASN A 78 -12.35 -8.99 -15.47
C ASN A 78 -11.52 -8.45 -14.30
N ALA A 79 -11.84 -8.89 -13.09
CA ALA A 79 -11.20 -8.44 -11.86
C ALA A 79 -9.69 -8.79 -11.80
N HIS A 80 -9.28 -9.89 -12.44
CA HIS A 80 -7.87 -10.29 -12.47
C HIS A 80 -7.02 -9.33 -13.31
N GLN A 81 -7.49 -8.97 -14.52
CA GLN A 81 -6.86 -7.98 -15.39
C GLN A 81 -6.83 -6.61 -14.72
N LEU A 82 -7.91 -6.22 -14.04
CA LEU A 82 -7.96 -4.94 -13.32
C LEU A 82 -6.93 -4.89 -12.18
N LYS A 83 -6.72 -6.00 -11.46
CA LYS A 83 -5.68 -6.13 -10.41
C LYS A 83 -4.26 -6.12 -10.99
N ALA A 84 -4.05 -6.75 -12.14
CA ALA A 84 -2.76 -6.70 -12.84
C ALA A 84 -2.46 -5.28 -13.33
N TRP A 85 -3.47 -4.59 -13.87
CA TRP A 85 -3.36 -3.20 -14.31
C TRP A 85 -3.03 -2.26 -13.14
N SER A 86 -3.65 -2.42 -11.98
CA SER A 86 -3.37 -1.53 -10.83
C SER A 86 -1.94 -1.68 -10.31
N ALA A 87 -1.38 -2.89 -10.35
CA ALA A 87 0.03 -3.13 -10.05
C ALA A 87 0.95 -2.47 -11.09
N PHE A 88 0.60 -2.53 -12.38
CA PHE A 88 1.33 -1.85 -13.44
C PHE A 88 1.28 -0.32 -13.27
N ALA A 89 0.11 0.26 -12.99
CA ALA A 89 -0.05 1.70 -12.75
C ALA A 89 0.75 2.18 -11.53
N ALA A 90 0.85 1.36 -10.48
CA ALA A 90 1.62 1.67 -9.27
C ALA A 90 3.15 1.72 -9.48
N SER A 91 3.64 1.21 -10.62
CA SER A 91 5.06 1.31 -11.00
C SER A 91 5.46 2.72 -11.47
N PHE A 92 4.50 3.60 -11.76
CA PHE A 92 4.77 4.97 -12.19
C PHE A 92 4.79 5.96 -11.03
N ALA A 93 5.72 6.92 -11.11
CA ALA A 93 5.75 8.11 -10.27
C ALA A 93 4.84 9.14 -10.94
N MET A 94 3.62 9.29 -10.43
CA MET A 94 2.62 10.24 -10.92
C MET A 94 2.31 11.32 -9.87
N PRO A 95 2.06 12.57 -10.29
CA PRO A 95 1.54 13.63 -9.43
C PRO A 95 0.23 13.23 -8.75
N GLU A 96 -0.05 13.79 -7.58
CA GLU A 96 -1.26 13.46 -6.79
C GLU A 96 -2.54 13.70 -7.59
N GLU A 97 -2.62 14.80 -8.34
CA GLU A 97 -3.77 15.14 -9.19
C GLU A 97 -4.09 14.02 -10.20
N LYS A 98 -3.06 13.53 -10.90
CA LYS A 98 -3.19 12.44 -11.87
C LYS A 98 -3.51 11.11 -11.20
N ARG A 99 -3.02 10.89 -9.98
CA ARG A 99 -3.34 9.69 -9.19
C ARG A 99 -4.82 9.65 -8.82
N VAL A 100 -5.38 10.77 -8.38
CA VAL A 100 -6.80 10.87 -8.01
C VAL A 100 -7.68 10.67 -9.25
N GLU A 101 -7.33 11.29 -10.37
CA GLU A 101 -8.02 11.10 -11.66
C GLU A 101 -8.00 9.63 -12.11
N LEU A 102 -6.84 8.98 -12.01
CA LEU A 102 -6.70 7.57 -12.39
C LEU A 102 -7.49 6.63 -11.46
N LEU A 103 -7.50 6.94 -10.16
CA LEU A 103 -8.22 6.17 -9.17
C LEU A 103 -9.74 6.27 -9.33
N SER A 104 -10.26 7.45 -9.68
CA SER A 104 -11.68 7.64 -9.96
C SER A 104 -12.12 6.84 -11.19
N ALA A 105 -11.33 6.88 -12.28
CA ALA A 105 -11.56 6.08 -13.48
C ALA A 105 -11.51 4.57 -13.19
N PHE A 106 -10.54 4.12 -12.39
CA PHE A 106 -10.42 2.72 -11.96
C PHE A 106 -11.65 2.25 -11.18
N ASN A 107 -12.10 3.04 -10.20
CA ASN A 107 -13.25 2.67 -9.37
C ASN A 107 -14.54 2.61 -10.20
N ALA A 108 -14.73 3.54 -11.14
CA ALA A 108 -15.86 3.52 -12.07
C ALA A 108 -15.85 2.25 -12.93
N HIS A 109 -14.69 1.86 -13.46
CA HIS A 109 -14.57 0.67 -14.30
C HIS A 109 -14.72 -0.63 -13.49
N LYS A 110 -14.16 -0.68 -12.27
CA LYS A 110 -14.38 -1.78 -11.33
C LYS A 110 -15.86 -2.00 -11.03
N ALA A 111 -16.62 -0.92 -10.80
CA ALA A 111 -18.06 -0.99 -10.57
C ALA A 111 -18.84 -1.43 -11.82
N SER A 112 -18.35 -1.12 -13.03
CA SER A 112 -18.92 -1.59 -14.30
C SER A 112 -18.73 -3.10 -14.48
N ILE A 113 -17.51 -3.60 -14.23
CA ILE A 113 -17.18 -5.02 -14.32
C ILE A 113 -17.96 -5.81 -13.27
N ALA A 114 -18.05 -5.32 -12.04
CA ALA A 114 -18.82 -5.97 -10.98
C ALA A 114 -20.30 -6.10 -11.35
N ARG A 115 -20.93 -5.03 -11.89
CA ARG A 115 -22.32 -5.07 -12.36
C ARG A 115 -22.55 -6.08 -13.49
N LYS A 116 -21.59 -6.24 -14.40
CA LYS A 116 -21.69 -7.24 -15.48
C LYS A 116 -21.59 -8.69 -14.98
N ALA A 117 -20.92 -8.91 -13.85
CA ALA A 117 -20.79 -10.23 -13.26
C ALA A 117 -22.04 -10.67 -12.49
N ASP A 118 -22.86 -9.73 -11.98
CA ASP A 118 -24.14 -10.02 -11.31
C ASP A 118 -25.31 -10.30 -12.27
N VAL A 119 -25.18 -9.96 -13.56
CA VAL A 119 -26.25 -10.06 -14.57
C VAL A 119 -26.07 -11.26 -15.50
N ALA A 120 -24.95 -11.99 -15.39
CA ALA A 120 -24.62 -13.19 -16.17
C ALA A 120 -24.75 -14.45 -15.30
#